data_AF-A0A2D9L8E7-F1
#
_entry.id   AF-A0A2D9L8E7-F1
#
_cell.length_a   1.000
_cell.length_b   1.000
_cell.length_c   1.000
_cell.angle_alpha   90.00
_cell.angle_beta   90.00
_cell.angle_gamma   90.00
#
_symmetry.space_group_name_H-M   'P 1'
#
loop_
_entity.id
_entity.type
_entity.pdbx_description
1 polymer ?
#
loop_
_entity_poly.entity_id
_entity_poly.type
_entity_poly.pdbx_seq_one_letter_code
_entity_poly.pdbx_strand_id
1 'polypeptide(L)'
;MTIAENSMQRPSLTSLTRKAGAVTALALGLLVSGAYAKIDDSARYEPVAPTIDQARANILIARQLQFTHFRNLGISDELSGDVFDAYLNYLDSQRIYLTQEDIDALSRVKKHLGSALKTGQLQPGFDIYNLVQQRVIERLKFALGLIDNGIEQLDFTADDRIRVDRSEAPWEANQAALDELWTKRIKNAVLAQRLNGADDDAIEETLRRRYEGQLKRAYQARSEDAFQAYMNAFTGMWDPHTSYFSPRTSENFN
;
A
#
# COMPACT_ATOMS: atom_id res chain seq x y z
N MET A 1 -54.98 50.17 21.19
CA MET A 1 -54.76 50.80 19.87
C MET A 1 -55.41 49.92 18.82
N THR A 2 -56.52 50.42 18.26
CA THR A 2 -56.98 50.31 16.85
C THR A 2 -57.08 48.89 16.25
N ILE A 3 -58.27 48.25 16.26
CA ILE A 3 -59.30 48.18 15.17
C ILE A 3 -58.77 47.35 13.98
N ALA A 4 -59.24 46.11 13.78
CA ALA A 4 -60.34 45.70 12.86
C ALA A 4 -60.11 46.18 11.41
N GLU A 5 -60.27 45.43 10.32
CA GLU A 5 -61.39 44.57 9.93
C GLU A 5 -61.10 44.05 8.49
N ASN A 6 -61.70 42.90 8.13
CA ASN A 6 -62.33 42.54 6.84
C ASN A 6 -61.54 42.67 5.50
N SER A 7 -61.40 41.64 4.65
CA SER A 7 -62.36 40.75 3.97
C SER A 7 -62.43 41.06 2.46
N MET A 8 -62.40 40.00 1.63
CA MET A 8 -62.81 39.92 0.20
C MET A 8 -61.90 40.68 -0.80
N GLN A 9 -61.62 40.23 -2.03
CA GLN A 9 -62.28 39.31 -2.96
C GLN A 9 -61.26 38.90 -4.05
N ARG A 10 -61.48 37.76 -4.72
CA ARG A 10 -60.71 37.29 -5.89
C ARG A 10 -60.99 38.17 -7.13
N PRO A 11 -60.06 38.18 -8.09
CA PRO A 11 -60.43 38.20 -9.49
C PRO A 11 -59.87 36.97 -10.24
N SER A 12 -60.76 36.28 -10.94
CA SER A 12 -60.43 35.43 -12.09
C SER A 12 -60.36 36.29 -13.33
N LEU A 13 -59.41 36.08 -14.25
CA LEU A 13 -59.61 36.30 -15.70
C LEU A 13 -58.52 35.57 -16.54
N THR A 14 -59.00 34.59 -17.32
CA THR A 14 -58.71 34.29 -18.74
C THR A 14 -57.28 34.16 -19.29
N SER A 15 -57.02 32.93 -19.75
CA SER A 15 -56.42 32.48 -21.02
C SER A 15 -55.51 33.42 -21.83
N LEU A 16 -54.27 32.98 -22.03
CA LEU A 16 -53.49 33.26 -23.24
C LEU A 16 -52.75 31.99 -23.68
N THR A 17 -53.09 31.54 -24.88
CA THR A 17 -52.39 30.52 -25.66
C THR A 17 -51.03 31.03 -26.11
N ARG A 18 -49.99 30.19 -26.13
CA ARG A 18 -48.95 30.15 -27.18
C ARG A 18 -47.94 29.01 -27.00
N LYS A 19 -48.00 28.11 -27.99
CA LYS A 19 -46.89 27.52 -28.77
C LYS A 19 -45.79 26.72 -28.05
N ALA A 20 -45.89 25.42 -28.32
CA ALA A 20 -44.85 24.41 -28.51
C ALA A 20 -43.39 24.88 -28.54
N GLY A 21 -42.59 24.31 -27.65
CA GLY A 21 -41.15 24.11 -27.80
C GLY A 21 -40.82 22.71 -27.30
N ALA A 22 -40.62 21.76 -28.22
CA ALA A 22 -40.17 20.42 -27.90
C ALA A 22 -38.69 20.50 -27.46
N VAL A 23 -38.43 20.26 -26.18
CA VAL A 23 -37.07 20.04 -25.68
C VAL A 23 -36.82 18.54 -25.72
N THR A 24 -36.17 18.09 -26.78
CA THR A 24 -35.60 16.75 -26.91
C THR A 24 -34.47 16.62 -25.89
N ALA A 25 -34.76 16.02 -24.73
CA ALA A 25 -33.73 15.61 -23.79
C ALA A 25 -32.97 14.40 -24.37
N LEU A 26 -31.82 14.66 -24.99
CA LEU A 26 -30.90 13.63 -25.43
C LEU A 26 -30.17 13.09 -24.18
N ALA A 27 -30.73 12.07 -23.55
CA ALA A 27 -30.05 11.32 -22.49
C ALA A 27 -28.94 10.48 -23.13
N LEU A 28 -27.73 11.04 -23.19
CA LEU A 28 -26.53 10.30 -23.56
C LEU A 28 -26.17 9.37 -22.39
N GLY A 29 -26.65 8.14 -22.43
CA GLY A 29 -26.22 7.09 -21.51
C GLY A 29 -24.74 6.79 -21.75
N LEU A 30 -23.86 7.36 -20.93
CA LEU A 30 -22.49 6.85 -20.80
C LEU A 30 -22.57 5.48 -20.11
N LEU A 31 -22.68 4.43 -20.92
CA LEU A 31 -22.26 3.10 -20.51
C LEU A 31 -20.74 3.14 -20.39
N VAL A 32 -20.25 3.26 -19.16
CA VAL A 32 -18.85 2.96 -18.84
C VAL A 32 -18.68 1.45 -18.97
N SER A 33 -18.49 0.99 -20.21
CA SER A 33 -17.97 -0.34 -20.45
C SER A 33 -16.52 -0.33 -20.00
N GLY A 34 -16.28 -0.84 -18.78
CA GLY A 34 -14.93 -1.14 -18.31
C GLY A 34 -14.28 -2.11 -19.28
N ALA A 35 -13.43 -1.62 -20.17
CA ALA A 35 -12.58 -2.45 -20.99
C ALA A 35 -11.54 -3.08 -20.06
N TYR A 36 -11.79 -4.31 -19.64
CA TYR A 36 -10.86 -5.09 -18.84
C TYR A 36 -9.77 -5.62 -19.76
N ALA A 37 -8.63 -4.93 -19.79
CA ALA A 37 -7.43 -5.48 -20.39
C ALA A 37 -7.01 -6.71 -19.56
N LYS A 38 -7.06 -7.90 -20.17
CA LYS A 38 -6.39 -9.08 -19.61
C LYS A 38 -4.93 -8.72 -19.34
N ILE A 39 -4.45 -9.08 -18.15
CA ILE A 39 -3.10 -8.78 -17.70
C ILE A 39 -2.11 -9.47 -18.63
N ASP A 40 -1.10 -8.73 -19.07
CA ASP A 40 0.05 -9.28 -19.76
C ASP A 40 0.90 -10.05 -18.73
N ASP A 41 0.78 -11.37 -18.78
CA ASP A 41 1.48 -12.33 -17.92
C ASP A 41 3.01 -12.30 -18.11
N SER A 42 3.52 -11.51 -19.07
CA SER A 42 4.95 -11.32 -19.30
C SER A 42 5.61 -10.28 -18.38
N ALA A 43 4.83 -9.45 -17.70
CA ALA A 43 5.37 -8.46 -16.78
C ALA A 43 6.09 -9.14 -15.62
N ARG A 44 7.37 -8.81 -15.42
CA ARG A 44 8.20 -9.30 -14.33
C ARG A 44 8.80 -8.13 -13.57
N TYR A 45 8.99 -8.34 -12.27
CA TYR A 45 9.74 -7.39 -11.47
C TYR A 45 11.22 -7.46 -11.83
N GLU A 46 11.79 -6.30 -12.14
CA GLU A 46 13.22 -6.13 -12.33
C GLU A 46 13.82 -5.50 -11.06
N PRO A 47 14.83 -6.14 -10.45
CA PRO A 47 15.49 -5.59 -9.27
C PRO A 47 15.95 -4.16 -9.51
N VAL A 48 15.64 -3.28 -8.56
CA VAL A 48 16.02 -1.88 -8.65
C VAL A 48 17.40 -1.66 -8.04
N ALA A 49 18.11 -0.67 -8.55
CA ALA A 49 19.43 -0.27 -8.07
C ALA A 49 19.47 1.23 -7.77
N PRO A 50 20.33 1.67 -6.83
CA PRO A 50 20.48 3.08 -6.53
C PRO A 50 21.12 3.83 -7.69
N THR A 51 20.68 5.07 -7.91
CA THR A 51 21.32 5.97 -8.86
C THR A 51 22.46 6.77 -8.21
N ILE A 52 23.34 7.34 -9.05
CA ILE A 52 24.41 8.24 -8.59
C ILE A 52 23.82 9.45 -7.85
N ASP A 53 22.70 9.98 -8.34
CA ASP A 53 22.07 11.15 -7.73
C ASP A 53 21.41 10.82 -6.39
N GLN A 54 20.83 9.62 -6.23
CA GLN A 54 20.36 9.14 -4.93
C GLN A 54 21.51 8.95 -3.93
N ALA A 55 22.65 8.41 -4.38
CA ALA A 55 23.84 8.29 -3.52
C ALA A 55 24.33 9.67 -3.04
N ARG A 56 24.37 10.67 -3.94
CA ARG A 56 24.71 12.06 -3.61
C ARG A 56 23.68 12.68 -2.66
N ALA A 57 22.39 12.52 -2.95
CA ALA A 57 21.30 13.03 -2.13
C ALA A 57 21.37 12.47 -0.71
N ASN A 58 21.59 11.16 -0.57
CA ASN A 58 21.77 10.51 0.72
C ASN A 58 22.93 11.12 1.54
N ILE A 59 24.09 11.40 0.92
CA ILE A 59 25.22 12.03 1.62
C ILE A 59 24.83 13.43 2.13
N LEU A 60 24.07 14.20 1.33
CA LEU A 60 23.59 15.52 1.72
C LEU A 60 22.55 15.44 2.85
N ILE A 61 21.60 14.50 2.76
CA ILE A 61 20.59 14.23 3.79
C ILE A 61 21.28 13.87 5.11
N ALA A 62 22.21 12.91 5.10
CA ALA A 62 22.95 12.48 6.27
C ALA A 62 23.71 13.64 6.94
N ARG A 63 24.37 14.50 6.14
CA ARG A 63 25.05 15.70 6.67
C ARG A 63 24.06 16.70 7.25
N GLN A 64 22.95 16.97 6.57
CA GLN A 64 21.94 17.91 7.04
C GLN A 64 21.33 17.47 8.37
N LEU A 65 21.02 16.18 8.51
CA LEU A 65 20.51 15.61 9.75
C LEU A 65 21.55 15.66 10.88
N GLN A 66 22.81 15.35 10.58
CA GLN A 66 23.87 15.32 11.58
C GLN A 66 24.24 16.71 12.12
N PHE A 67 24.26 17.74 11.26
CA PHE A 67 24.80 19.06 11.62
C PHE A 67 23.76 20.15 11.82
N THR A 68 22.54 19.97 11.30
CA THR A 68 21.51 21.03 11.31
C THR A 68 20.25 20.63 12.08
N HIS A 69 20.02 19.34 12.33
CA HIS A 69 18.83 18.90 13.05
C HIS A 69 18.91 19.28 14.54
N PHE A 70 17.76 19.61 15.15
CA PHE A 70 17.66 20.00 16.55
C PHE A 70 18.17 18.91 17.52
N ARG A 71 17.70 17.67 17.31
CA ARG A 71 18.23 16.49 18.00
C ARG A 71 19.63 16.16 17.49
N ASN A 72 20.61 16.20 18.40
CA ASN A 72 21.98 15.76 18.12
C ASN A 72 22.07 14.23 18.21
N LEU A 73 22.03 13.57 17.06
CA LEU A 73 22.16 12.13 16.92
C LEU A 73 23.36 11.82 16.02
N GLY A 74 24.31 11.04 16.52
CA GLY A 74 25.42 10.55 15.73
C GLY A 74 25.03 9.30 14.93
N ILE A 75 25.51 9.18 13.71
CA ILE A 75 25.34 7.95 12.94
C ILE A 75 26.37 6.92 13.45
N SER A 76 25.91 5.93 14.20
CA SER A 76 26.71 4.84 14.80
C SER A 76 26.24 3.45 14.35
N ASP A 77 26.88 2.39 14.84
CA ASP A 77 26.46 1.01 14.60
C ASP A 77 25.13 0.71 15.30
N GLU A 78 24.86 1.31 16.46
CA GLU A 78 23.56 1.22 17.15
C GLU A 78 22.47 1.85 16.28
N LEU A 79 22.67 3.07 15.79
CA LEU A 79 21.73 3.72 14.87
C LEU A 79 21.52 2.87 13.60
N SER A 80 22.57 2.22 13.10
CA SER A 80 22.46 1.32 11.95
C SER A 80 21.49 0.16 12.21
N GLY A 81 21.53 -0.39 13.43
CA GLY A 81 20.60 -1.42 13.89
C GLY A 81 19.16 -0.91 13.94
N ASP A 82 18.95 0.27 14.51
CA ASP A 82 17.62 0.89 14.62
C ASP A 82 17.04 1.22 13.23
N VAL A 83 17.86 1.75 12.31
CA VAL A 83 17.46 2.01 10.92
C VAL A 83 17.07 0.71 10.21
N PHE A 84 17.83 -0.37 10.42
CA PHE A 84 17.48 -1.67 9.84
C PHE A 84 16.11 -2.16 10.34
N ASP A 85 15.88 -2.11 11.65
CA ASP A 85 14.61 -2.56 12.24
C ASP A 85 13.44 -1.66 11.77
N ALA A 86 13.66 -0.34 11.72
CA ALA A 86 12.68 0.61 11.19
C ALA A 86 12.40 0.39 9.70
N TYR A 87 13.42 0.03 8.91
CA TYR A 87 13.26 -0.23 7.49
C TYR A 87 12.49 -1.52 7.22
N LEU A 88 12.77 -2.59 7.96
CA LEU A 88 11.97 -3.80 7.90
C LEU A 88 10.52 -3.53 8.31
N ASN A 89 10.30 -2.74 9.36
CA ASN A 89 8.95 -2.34 9.76
C ASN A 89 8.26 -1.49 8.69
N TYR A 90 8.98 -0.61 7.98
CA TYR A 90 8.41 0.15 6.87
C TYR A 90 7.98 -0.77 5.72
N LEU A 91 8.78 -1.78 5.40
CA LEU A 91 8.55 -2.69 4.27
C LEU A 91 7.52 -3.79 4.58
N ASP A 92 7.48 -4.29 5.82
CA ASP A 92 6.60 -5.36 6.25
C ASP A 92 6.17 -5.20 7.73
N SER A 93 5.43 -4.14 8.01
CA SER A 93 4.92 -3.79 9.34
C SER A 93 4.00 -4.83 9.98
N GLN A 94 3.51 -5.80 9.21
CA GLN A 94 2.63 -6.86 9.71
C GLN A 94 3.33 -8.22 9.73
N ARG A 95 4.59 -8.28 9.31
CA ARG A 95 5.43 -9.48 9.30
C ARG A 95 4.74 -10.64 8.59
N ILE A 96 4.27 -10.36 7.37
CA ILE A 96 3.50 -11.29 6.54
C ILE A 96 4.20 -11.68 5.23
N TYR A 97 5.32 -11.07 4.88
CA TYR A 97 6.04 -11.35 3.64
C TYR A 97 7.36 -12.06 3.91
N LEU A 98 8.12 -11.64 4.92
CA LEU A 98 9.41 -12.25 5.25
C LEU A 98 9.25 -13.40 6.25
N THR A 99 10.17 -14.36 6.16
CA THR A 99 10.35 -15.44 7.13
C THR A 99 11.48 -15.12 8.12
N GLN A 100 11.55 -15.85 9.24
CA GLN A 100 12.68 -15.74 10.16
C GLN A 100 14.01 -16.10 9.46
N GLU A 101 14.01 -17.07 8.54
CA GLU A 101 15.17 -17.40 7.72
C GLU A 101 15.67 -16.21 6.87
N ASP A 102 14.73 -15.43 6.29
CA ASP A 102 15.08 -14.20 5.57
C ASP A 102 15.72 -13.17 6.52
N ILE A 103 15.14 -12.97 7.71
CA ILE A 103 15.67 -12.03 8.71
C ILE A 103 17.07 -12.43 9.17
N ASP A 104 17.29 -13.73 9.40
CA ASP A 104 18.60 -14.25 9.80
C ASP A 104 19.64 -14.05 8.71
N ALA A 105 19.26 -14.19 7.43
CA ALA A 105 20.13 -13.87 6.30
C ALA A 105 20.49 -12.38 6.24
N LEU A 106 19.51 -11.49 6.46
CA LEU A 106 19.68 -10.05 6.47
C LEU A 106 20.47 -9.52 7.68
N SER A 107 20.52 -10.27 8.78
CA SER A 107 21.25 -9.87 10.00
C SER A 107 22.72 -9.52 9.75
N ARG A 108 23.33 -10.09 8.70
CA ARG A 108 24.73 -9.84 8.30
C ARG A 108 24.97 -8.41 7.84
N VAL A 109 23.97 -7.76 7.25
CA VAL A 109 24.09 -6.38 6.75
C VAL A 109 23.62 -5.34 7.77
N LYS A 110 22.95 -5.76 8.86
CA LYS A 110 22.37 -4.89 9.90
C LYS A 110 23.36 -3.82 10.41
N LYS A 111 24.57 -4.23 10.78
CA LYS A 111 25.58 -3.32 11.34
C LYS A 111 26.19 -2.35 10.33
N HIS A 112 26.05 -2.62 9.02
CA HIS A 112 26.71 -1.85 7.98
C HIS A 112 25.81 -0.80 7.33
N LEU A 113 24.49 -0.88 7.52
CA LEU A 113 23.52 0.01 6.87
C LEU A 113 23.73 1.50 7.20
N GLY A 114 23.91 1.86 8.47
CA GLY A 114 24.10 3.26 8.85
C GLY A 114 25.46 3.83 8.46
N SER A 115 26.53 3.03 8.48
CA SER A 115 27.81 3.44 7.90
C SER A 115 27.70 3.66 6.38
N ALA A 116 26.93 2.82 5.69
CA ALA A 116 26.63 2.96 4.26
C ALA A 116 25.96 4.30 3.94
N LEU A 117 25.06 4.78 4.81
CA LEU A 117 24.37 6.07 4.68
C LEU A 117 25.34 7.27 4.75
N LYS A 118 26.46 7.19 5.49
CA LYS A 118 27.46 8.26 5.46
C LYS A 118 28.20 8.35 4.12
N THR A 119 28.41 7.21 3.49
CA THR A 119 29.27 7.08 2.30
C THR A 119 28.50 7.00 0.98
N GLY A 120 27.16 7.00 1.01
CA GLY A 120 26.35 6.84 -0.21
C GLY A 120 26.29 5.41 -0.73
N GLN A 121 26.68 4.41 0.06
CA GLN A 121 26.66 3.00 -0.32
C GLN A 121 25.26 2.42 -0.10
N LEU A 122 24.34 2.72 -1.02
CA LEU A 122 22.92 2.41 -0.86
C LEU A 122 22.54 0.97 -1.25
N GLN A 123 23.43 0.23 -1.92
CA GLN A 123 23.12 -1.10 -2.47
C GLN A 123 22.53 -2.08 -1.44
N PRO A 124 23.06 -2.20 -0.20
CA PRO A 124 22.48 -3.12 0.79
C PRO A 124 21.02 -2.81 1.15
N GLY A 125 20.63 -1.53 1.18
CA GLY A 125 19.24 -1.13 1.40
C GLY A 125 18.36 -1.52 0.22
N PHE A 126 18.86 -1.36 -1.00
CA PHE A 126 18.16 -1.77 -2.22
C PHE A 126 18.04 -3.29 -2.32
N ASP A 127 19.04 -4.05 -1.90
CA ASP A 127 19.00 -5.51 -1.88
C ASP A 127 17.91 -6.03 -0.92
N ILE A 128 17.76 -5.40 0.26
CA ILE A 128 16.65 -5.69 1.18
C ILE A 128 15.30 -5.36 0.52
N TYR A 129 15.17 -4.21 -0.12
CA TYR A 129 13.95 -3.83 -0.82
C TYR A 129 13.57 -4.85 -1.90
N ASN A 130 14.54 -5.23 -2.74
CA ASN A 130 14.36 -6.19 -3.81
C ASN A 130 13.91 -7.56 -3.28
N LEU A 131 14.51 -8.02 -2.17
CA LEU A 131 14.09 -9.25 -1.48
C LEU A 131 12.64 -9.15 -1.00
N VAL A 132 12.25 -8.05 -0.36
CA VAL A 132 10.86 -7.88 0.10
C VAL A 132 9.90 -7.84 -1.09
N GLN A 133 10.22 -7.13 -2.17
CA GLN A 133 9.38 -7.10 -3.38
C GLN A 133 9.20 -8.50 -3.96
N GLN A 134 10.28 -9.30 -4.02
CA GLN A 134 10.20 -10.68 -4.45
C GLN A 134 9.25 -11.50 -3.56
N ARG A 135 9.38 -11.40 -2.23
CA ARG A 135 8.52 -12.11 -1.27
C ARG A 135 7.05 -11.66 -1.39
N VAL A 136 6.80 -10.36 -1.56
CA VAL A 136 5.46 -9.82 -1.85
C VAL A 136 4.87 -10.45 -3.10
N ILE A 137 5.63 -10.51 -4.20
CA ILE A 137 5.17 -11.13 -5.45
C ILE A 137 4.86 -12.62 -5.26
N GLU A 138 5.72 -13.36 -4.57
CA GLU A 138 5.52 -14.78 -4.26
C GLU A 138 4.22 -15.00 -3.45
N ARG A 139 3.97 -14.15 -2.45
CA ARG A 139 2.73 -14.19 -1.65
C ARG A 139 1.47 -13.83 -2.44
N LEU A 140 1.55 -12.83 -3.32
CA LEU A 140 0.43 -12.45 -4.17
C LEU A 140 0.09 -13.55 -5.18
N LYS A 141 1.11 -14.22 -5.75
CA LYS A 141 0.91 -15.39 -6.62
C LYS A 141 0.31 -16.56 -5.86
N PHE A 142 0.77 -16.83 -4.63
CA PHE A 142 0.16 -17.84 -3.76
C PHE A 142 -1.32 -17.53 -3.49
N ALA A 143 -1.66 -16.28 -3.17
CA ALA A 143 -3.03 -15.87 -2.92
C ALA A 143 -3.92 -16.03 -4.15
N LEU A 144 -3.42 -15.64 -5.33
CA LEU A 144 -4.14 -15.84 -6.60
C LEU A 144 -4.36 -17.32 -6.90
N GLY A 145 -3.32 -18.16 -6.74
CA GLY A 145 -3.44 -19.61 -6.93
C GLY A 145 -4.44 -20.26 -5.95
N LEU A 146 -4.52 -19.78 -4.71
CA LEU A 146 -5.52 -20.26 -3.76
C LEU A 146 -6.95 -19.89 -4.19
N ILE A 147 -7.15 -18.69 -4.73
CA ILE A 147 -8.45 -18.27 -5.29
C ILE A 147 -8.78 -19.05 -6.56
N ASP A 148 -7.79 -19.30 -7.44
CA ASP A 148 -7.95 -20.11 -8.65
C ASP A 148 -8.40 -21.55 -8.37
N ASN A 149 -8.01 -22.09 -7.21
CA ASN A 149 -8.41 -23.41 -6.78
C ASN A 149 -9.84 -23.47 -6.21
N GLY A 150 -10.55 -22.34 -6.11
CA GLY A 150 -11.92 -22.26 -5.61
C GLY A 150 -11.99 -21.97 -4.12
N ILE A 151 -12.60 -20.84 -3.74
CA ILE A 151 -12.74 -20.46 -2.33
C ILE A 151 -13.73 -21.34 -1.56
N GLU A 152 -14.60 -22.07 -2.27
CA GLU A 152 -15.51 -23.06 -1.70
C GLU A 152 -14.79 -24.26 -1.09
N GLN A 153 -13.55 -24.53 -1.49
CA GLN A 153 -12.72 -25.61 -0.94
C GLN A 153 -12.10 -25.27 0.42
N LEU A 154 -12.18 -24.00 0.82
CA LEU A 154 -11.68 -23.56 2.12
C LEU A 154 -12.58 -24.10 3.24
N ASP A 155 -11.99 -24.82 4.19
CA ASP A 155 -12.71 -25.36 5.35
C ASP A 155 -13.01 -24.26 6.40
N PHE A 156 -14.28 -23.92 6.60
CA PHE A 156 -14.71 -22.97 7.64
C PHE A 156 -15.30 -23.63 8.89
N THR A 157 -15.17 -24.95 9.03
CA THR A 157 -15.72 -25.71 10.16
C THR A 157 -14.73 -25.89 11.31
N ALA A 158 -13.43 -25.70 11.07
CA ALA A 158 -12.37 -25.75 12.09
C ALA A 158 -12.37 -24.52 13.02
N ASP A 159 -11.90 -24.68 14.27
CA ASP A 159 -11.68 -23.57 15.24
C ASP A 159 -10.36 -22.82 14.96
N ASP A 160 -10.25 -22.29 13.75
CA ASP A 160 -9.08 -21.51 13.34
C ASP A 160 -9.07 -20.13 14.01
N ARG A 161 -7.87 -19.69 14.38
CA ARG A 161 -7.63 -18.35 14.94
C ARG A 161 -6.60 -17.62 14.12
N ILE A 162 -6.85 -16.33 13.92
CA ILE A 162 -5.91 -15.41 13.29
C ILE A 162 -5.75 -14.15 14.13
N ARG A 163 -4.49 -13.76 14.33
CA ARG A 163 -4.15 -12.44 14.87
C ARG A 163 -4.20 -11.42 13.73
N VAL A 164 -5.11 -10.45 13.83
CA VAL A 164 -5.30 -9.41 12.80
C VAL A 164 -4.15 -8.41 12.80
N ASP A 165 -3.82 -7.86 13.98
CA ASP A 165 -2.66 -6.97 14.16
C ASP A 165 -1.42 -7.78 14.53
N ARG A 166 -0.46 -7.83 13.60
CA ARG A 166 0.79 -8.58 13.72
C ARG A 166 2.02 -7.69 13.82
N SER A 167 1.86 -6.40 14.10
CA SER A 167 2.97 -5.45 14.29
C SER A 167 4.05 -5.96 15.26
N GLU A 168 3.61 -6.64 16.34
CA GLU A 168 4.45 -7.21 17.38
C GLU A 168 4.56 -8.76 17.32
N ALA A 169 4.04 -9.41 16.28
CA ALA A 169 4.13 -10.87 16.16
C ALA A 169 5.57 -11.30 15.83
N PRO A 170 6.03 -12.50 16.20
CA PRO A 170 7.27 -13.03 15.63
C PRO A 170 7.12 -13.23 14.11
N TRP A 171 8.24 -13.19 13.38
CA TRP A 171 8.28 -13.63 11.99
C TRP A 171 7.93 -15.11 11.91
N GLU A 172 7.22 -15.51 10.85
CA GLU A 172 6.95 -16.94 10.64
C GLU A 172 8.26 -17.68 10.38
N ALA A 173 8.41 -18.87 10.96
CA ALA A 173 9.71 -19.55 10.98
C ALA A 173 10.25 -19.86 9.57
N ASN A 174 9.35 -20.24 8.66
CA ASN A 174 9.69 -20.69 7.31
C ASN A 174 8.51 -20.51 6.35
N GLN A 175 8.71 -20.93 5.11
CA GLN A 175 7.73 -20.80 4.04
C GLN A 175 6.39 -21.50 4.33
N ALA A 176 6.40 -22.69 4.94
CA ALA A 176 5.17 -23.44 5.23
C ALA A 176 4.32 -22.73 6.28
N ALA A 177 4.94 -22.22 7.35
CA ALA A 177 4.26 -21.41 8.36
C ALA A 177 3.68 -20.11 7.75
N LEU A 178 4.41 -19.51 6.80
CA LEU A 178 3.94 -18.34 6.07
C LEU A 178 2.78 -18.66 5.12
N ASP A 179 2.78 -19.81 4.46
CA ASP A 179 1.65 -20.29 3.64
C ASP A 179 0.40 -20.48 4.50
N GLU A 180 0.52 -21.10 5.68
CA GLU A 180 -0.60 -21.24 6.62
C GLU A 180 -1.16 -19.90 7.09
N LEU A 181 -0.28 -18.94 7.40
CA LEU A 181 -0.67 -17.57 7.75
C LEU A 181 -1.48 -16.94 6.63
N TRP A 182 -1.02 -17.04 5.38
CA TRP A 182 -1.71 -16.48 4.22
C TRP A 182 -3.05 -17.16 3.95
N THR A 183 -3.12 -18.48 4.07
CA THR A 183 -4.39 -19.23 4.00
C THR A 183 -5.39 -18.70 5.03
N LYS A 184 -4.98 -18.53 6.29
CA LYS A 184 -5.85 -17.97 7.33
C LYS A 184 -6.28 -16.53 7.02
N ARG A 185 -5.39 -15.71 6.45
CA ARG A 185 -5.71 -14.33 6.04
C ARG A 185 -6.76 -14.30 4.93
N ILE A 186 -6.63 -15.16 3.93
CA ILE A 186 -7.57 -15.25 2.81
C ILE A 186 -8.90 -15.82 3.29
N LYS A 187 -8.89 -16.87 4.12
CA LYS A 187 -10.11 -17.38 4.79
C LYS A 187 -10.83 -16.27 5.54
N ASN A 188 -10.12 -15.47 6.34
CA ASN A 188 -10.72 -14.35 7.05
C ASN A 188 -11.33 -13.31 6.10
N ALA A 189 -10.68 -13.02 4.97
CA ALA A 189 -11.21 -12.10 3.96
C ALA A 189 -12.47 -12.64 3.26
N VAL A 190 -12.51 -13.93 2.95
CA VAL A 190 -13.69 -14.63 2.40
C VAL A 190 -14.83 -14.64 3.41
N LEU A 191 -14.56 -15.07 4.65
CA LEU A 191 -15.55 -15.13 5.72
C LEU A 191 -16.19 -13.76 5.97
N ALA A 192 -15.40 -12.69 6.01
CA ALA A 192 -15.91 -11.35 6.19
C ALA A 192 -16.89 -10.94 5.07
N GLN A 193 -16.64 -11.32 3.83
CA GLN A 193 -17.57 -11.01 2.73
C GLN A 193 -18.81 -11.90 2.73
N ARG A 194 -18.68 -13.20 3.05
CA ARG A 194 -19.83 -14.10 3.23
C ARG A 194 -20.77 -13.61 4.32
N LEU A 195 -20.22 -13.15 5.45
CA LEU A 195 -21.00 -12.56 6.55
C LEU A 195 -21.73 -11.26 6.14
N ASN A 196 -21.22 -10.56 5.14
CA ASN A 196 -21.87 -9.39 4.53
C ASN A 196 -22.87 -9.76 3.43
N GLY A 197 -23.09 -11.06 3.17
CA GLY A 197 -24.08 -11.55 2.20
C GLY A 197 -23.61 -11.60 0.74
N ALA A 198 -22.31 -11.47 0.47
CA ALA A 198 -21.78 -11.69 -0.87
C ALA A 198 -21.77 -13.20 -1.21
N ASP A 199 -22.13 -13.53 -2.45
CA ASP A 199 -21.94 -14.86 -3.02
C ASP A 199 -20.48 -15.14 -3.39
N ASP A 200 -20.13 -16.41 -3.52
CA ASP A 200 -18.72 -16.82 -3.70
C ASP A 200 -18.13 -16.30 -5.01
N ASP A 201 -18.90 -16.25 -6.12
CA ASP A 201 -18.42 -15.73 -7.41
C ASP A 201 -18.01 -14.25 -7.27
N ALA A 202 -18.83 -13.44 -6.61
CA ALA A 202 -18.53 -12.04 -6.34
C ALA A 202 -17.31 -11.84 -5.42
N ILE A 203 -17.14 -12.73 -4.44
CA ILE A 203 -15.99 -12.72 -3.52
C ILE A 203 -14.70 -13.03 -4.30
N GLU A 204 -14.71 -14.08 -5.12
CA GLU A 204 -13.56 -14.46 -5.94
C GLU A 204 -13.15 -13.35 -6.90
N GLU A 205 -14.11 -12.76 -7.63
CA GLU A 205 -13.85 -11.66 -8.55
C GLU A 205 -13.20 -10.47 -7.81
N THR A 206 -13.72 -10.13 -6.64
CA THR A 206 -13.23 -9.02 -5.83
C THR A 206 -11.83 -9.26 -5.29
N LEU A 207 -11.57 -10.44 -4.73
CA LEU A 207 -10.26 -10.80 -4.17
C LEU A 207 -9.21 -10.93 -5.28
N ARG A 208 -9.56 -11.58 -6.40
CA ARG A 208 -8.71 -11.70 -7.58
C ARG A 208 -8.28 -10.33 -8.08
N ARG A 209 -9.24 -9.44 -8.36
CA ARG A 209 -8.97 -8.07 -8.80
C ARG A 209 -8.04 -7.31 -7.84
N ARG A 210 -8.25 -7.48 -6.53
CA ARG A 210 -7.40 -6.86 -5.51
C ARG A 210 -5.96 -7.35 -5.61
N TYR A 211 -5.74 -8.66 -5.63
CA TYR A 211 -4.40 -9.23 -5.61
C TYR A 211 -3.67 -9.06 -6.95
N GLU A 212 -4.38 -9.16 -8.08
CA GLU A 212 -3.85 -8.81 -9.40
C GLU A 212 -3.41 -7.34 -9.46
N GLY A 213 -4.22 -6.43 -8.93
CA GLY A 213 -3.87 -5.01 -8.85
C GLY A 213 -2.66 -4.74 -7.96
N GLN A 214 -2.52 -5.46 -6.84
CA GLN A 214 -1.33 -5.40 -5.99
C GLN A 214 -0.10 -5.96 -6.72
N LEU A 215 -0.23 -7.08 -7.42
CA LEU A 215 0.85 -7.73 -8.15
C LEU A 215 1.36 -6.82 -9.29
N LYS A 216 0.44 -6.21 -10.04
CA LYS A 216 0.79 -5.23 -11.07
C LYS A 216 1.57 -4.05 -10.49
N ARG A 217 1.19 -3.54 -9.31
CA ARG A 217 1.95 -2.46 -8.65
C ARG A 217 3.33 -2.92 -8.20
N ALA A 218 3.46 -4.14 -7.69
CA ALA A 218 4.76 -4.71 -7.31
C ALA A 218 5.71 -4.80 -8.52
N TYR A 219 5.21 -5.22 -9.69
CA TYR A 219 6.00 -5.23 -10.93
C TYR A 219 6.41 -3.84 -11.43
N GLN A 220 5.74 -2.78 -10.97
CA GLN A 220 6.01 -1.39 -11.37
C GLN A 220 6.88 -0.63 -10.37
N ALA A 221 7.40 -1.30 -9.34
CA ALA A 221 8.25 -0.69 -8.33
C ALA A 221 9.51 -0.06 -8.97
N ARG A 222 9.86 1.14 -8.50
CA ARG A 222 10.95 1.94 -9.06
C ARG A 222 12.07 2.12 -8.04
N SER A 223 13.26 2.44 -8.55
CA SER A 223 14.41 2.80 -7.73
C SER A 223 14.08 3.94 -6.73
N GLU A 224 13.25 4.91 -7.13
CA GLU A 224 12.84 6.00 -6.26
C GLU A 224 11.95 5.54 -5.10
N ASP A 225 11.12 4.50 -5.29
CA ASP A 225 10.27 3.97 -4.22
C ASP A 225 11.14 3.29 -3.14
N ALA A 226 12.16 2.54 -3.57
CA ALA A 226 13.15 1.93 -2.69
C ALA A 226 13.96 2.99 -1.92
N PHE A 227 14.43 4.03 -2.62
CA PHE A 227 15.15 5.13 -2.01
C PHE A 227 14.30 5.87 -0.99
N GLN A 228 13.06 6.22 -1.34
CA GLN A 228 12.16 6.92 -0.43
C GLN A 228 11.84 6.10 0.82
N ALA A 229 11.58 4.79 0.66
CA ALA A 229 11.38 3.88 1.78
C ALA A 229 12.59 3.87 2.72
N TYR A 230 13.79 3.76 2.15
CA TYR A 230 15.02 3.68 2.94
C TYR A 230 15.36 5.00 3.63
N MET A 231 15.21 6.12 2.93
CA MET A 231 15.44 7.45 3.50
C MET A 231 14.43 7.78 4.61
N ASN A 232 13.16 7.37 4.48
CA ASN A 232 12.17 7.60 5.55
C ASN A 232 12.43 6.74 6.79
N ALA A 233 12.89 5.50 6.63
CA ALA A 233 13.35 4.69 7.75
C ALA A 233 14.55 5.36 8.47
N PHE A 234 15.46 5.97 7.71
CA PHE A 234 16.60 6.69 8.26
C PHE A 234 16.22 8.01 8.94
N THR A 235 15.49 8.89 8.25
CA THR A 235 15.12 10.21 8.76
C THR A 235 14.21 10.11 9.98
N GLY A 236 13.33 9.11 10.02
CA GLY A 236 12.43 8.87 11.15
C GLY A 236 13.16 8.54 12.47
N MET A 237 14.45 8.20 12.43
CA MET A 237 15.25 7.99 13.65
C MET A 237 15.51 9.29 14.43
N TRP A 238 15.48 10.43 13.75
CA TRP A 238 15.63 11.71 14.42
C TRP A 238 14.36 12.09 15.17
N ASP A 239 13.23 12.09 14.48
CA ASP A 239 11.91 12.42 15.02
C ASP A 239 10.79 11.98 14.04
N PRO A 240 9.58 11.61 14.50
CA PRO A 240 8.43 11.28 13.66
C PRO A 240 8.03 12.33 12.60
N HIS A 241 8.44 13.59 12.74
CA HIS A 241 8.15 14.65 11.78
C HIS A 241 9.26 14.89 10.76
N THR A 242 10.32 14.06 10.77
CA THR A 242 11.42 14.15 9.80
C THR A 242 11.22 13.13 8.68
N SER A 243 10.97 13.62 7.47
CA SER A 243 10.69 12.78 6.30
C SER A 243 11.48 13.22 5.08
N TYR A 244 11.77 12.25 4.22
CA TYR A 244 12.26 12.48 2.87
C TYR A 244 11.11 12.41 1.86
N PHE A 245 11.08 13.39 0.96
CA PHE A 245 10.17 13.44 -0.18
C PHE A 245 10.98 13.27 -1.45
N SER A 246 10.65 12.24 -2.25
CA SER A 246 11.17 12.14 -3.62
C SER A 246 10.73 13.34 -4.46
N PRO A 247 11.42 13.68 -5.57
CA PRO A 247 11.04 14.81 -6.43
C PRO A 247 9.56 14.78 -6.82
N ARG A 248 9.05 13.60 -7.20
CA ARG A 248 7.64 13.40 -7.53
C ARG A 248 6.71 13.61 -6.33
N THR A 249 7.07 13.11 -5.15
CA THR A 249 6.26 13.32 -3.95
C THR A 249 6.27 14.79 -3.53
N SER A 250 7.39 15.49 -3.72
CA SER A 250 7.49 16.93 -3.44
C SER A 250 6.63 17.78 -4.38
N GLU A 251 6.53 17.43 -5.67
CA GLU A 251 5.64 18.13 -6.62
C GLU A 251 4.17 17.99 -6.23
N ASN A 252 3.76 16.84 -5.69
CA ASN A 252 2.38 16.60 -5.26
C ASN A 252 2.03 17.21 -3.89
N PHE A 253 3.03 17.59 -3.10
CA PHE A 253 2.83 18.20 -1.78
C PHE A 253 2.62 19.72 -1.86
N ASN A 254 3.23 20.37 -2.86
CA ASN A 254 3.15 21.81 -3.10
C ASN A 254 1.95 22.18 -3.97
#